data_AF-A0A9E0PP70-F1
#
_entry.id   AF-A0A9E0PP70-F1
#
_cell.length_a   1.000
_cell.length_b   1.000
_cell.length_c   1.000
_cell.angle_alpha   90.00
_cell.angle_beta   90.00
_cell.angle_gamma   90.00
#
_symmetry.space_group_name_H-M   'P 1'
#
loop_
_entity.id
_entity.type
_entity.pdbx_description
1 polymer ?
#
loop_
_entity_poly.entity_id
_entity_poly.type
_entity_poly.pdbx_seq_one_letter_code
_entity_poly.pdbx_strand_id
1 'polypeptide(L)'
;MVRKTLFSSALFVVLAAAAPASPTAEVRGTARLLAPEASVVVLKAAVTLPVVALPVAAGEPVAKGTVLVELKLEKIERELRQLQKDLRTIQAEKRNQASNKEVQRGGGSTLSQGPSRGVETDLAIQEADAMRDMLEVQTRLSIAEPRAPEDGYPVRNFYAAGAEAKRRKPLVSFVAATQTALTVTLEEGAAADFPPGAEVTVTSGADAALRFRATVVSSAASAASGGVELALRPLELPFLALDRPAEVVVTPARRAAP
;
A
#
# COMPACT_ATOMS: atom_id res chain seq x y z
N MET A 1 57.97 -70.09 -38.15
CA MET A 1 58.83 -68.89 -38.26
C MET A 1 57.95 -67.72 -38.70
N VAL A 2 57.89 -66.66 -37.89
CA VAL A 2 57.68 -65.21 -38.20
C VAL A 2 56.48 -64.83 -39.12
N ARG A 3 55.61 -63.82 -38.89
CA ARG A 3 55.09 -62.95 -37.81
C ARG A 3 54.17 -61.93 -38.55
N LYS A 4 53.27 -61.24 -37.81
CA LYS A 4 52.71 -59.88 -38.05
C LYS A 4 51.44 -59.75 -38.93
N THR A 5 50.24 -59.50 -38.35
CA THR A 5 49.62 -58.22 -37.88
C THR A 5 49.15 -57.32 -39.03
N LEU A 6 48.03 -56.55 -39.04
CA LEU A 6 47.02 -56.09 -38.07
C LEU A 6 45.92 -55.29 -38.84
N PHE A 7 44.91 -54.79 -38.10
CA PHE A 7 43.92 -53.72 -38.39
C PHE A 7 42.61 -54.14 -39.09
N SER A 8 41.42 -54.16 -38.47
CA SER A 8 40.73 -53.29 -37.48
C SER A 8 40.37 -51.90 -38.02
N SER A 9 39.07 -51.64 -38.22
CA SER A 9 38.47 -50.31 -38.17
C SER A 9 36.98 -50.44 -37.85
N ALA A 10 36.61 -49.79 -36.77
CA ALA A 10 35.37 -49.94 -36.03
C ALA A 10 34.31 -48.90 -36.44
N LEU A 11 33.08 -49.35 -36.29
CA LEU A 11 31.82 -48.62 -36.26
C LEU A 11 31.85 -47.55 -35.15
N PHE A 12 31.55 -46.28 -35.47
CA PHE A 12 31.23 -45.26 -34.48
C PHE A 12 29.77 -44.81 -34.68
N VAL A 13 28.90 -45.29 -33.80
CA VAL A 13 27.55 -44.73 -33.60
C VAL A 13 27.71 -43.57 -32.61
N VAL A 14 27.40 -42.36 -33.05
CA VAL A 14 27.36 -41.17 -32.21
C VAL A 14 26.04 -41.18 -31.44
N LEU A 15 26.10 -41.57 -30.16
CA LEU A 15 25.01 -41.44 -29.21
C LEU A 15 24.99 -40.00 -28.69
N ALA A 16 24.02 -39.20 -29.14
CA ALA A 16 23.78 -37.87 -28.60
C ALA A 16 23.27 -37.99 -27.14
N ALA A 17 24.16 -37.71 -26.20
CA ALA A 17 23.80 -37.59 -24.79
C ALA A 17 22.96 -36.32 -24.59
N ALA A 18 21.67 -36.50 -24.33
CA ALA A 18 20.82 -35.47 -23.77
C ALA A 18 21.38 -35.09 -22.38
N ALA A 19 21.85 -33.85 -22.26
CA ALA A 19 22.31 -33.30 -20.99
C ALA A 19 21.14 -33.27 -19.98
N PRO A 20 21.34 -33.69 -18.73
CA PRO A 20 20.32 -33.54 -17.71
C PRO A 20 20.16 -32.04 -17.40
N ALA A 21 18.92 -31.55 -17.51
CA ALA A 21 18.54 -30.23 -17.03
C ALA A 21 18.89 -30.15 -15.54
N SER A 22 19.85 -29.30 -15.18
CA SER A 22 20.17 -29.02 -13.78
C SER A 22 18.90 -28.51 -13.09
N PRO A 23 18.46 -29.11 -11.98
CA PRO A 23 17.39 -28.53 -11.19
C PRO A 23 17.90 -27.16 -10.73
N THR A 24 17.20 -26.10 -11.10
CA THR A 24 17.32 -24.79 -10.45
C THR A 24 17.15 -25.06 -8.96
N ALA A 25 18.24 -25.01 -8.19
CA ALA A 25 18.25 -25.45 -6.81
C ALA A 25 17.27 -24.56 -6.02
N GLU A 26 16.13 -25.14 -5.67
CA GLU A 26 15.20 -24.55 -4.71
C GLU A 26 15.87 -24.68 -3.35
N VAL A 27 16.27 -23.54 -2.77
CA VAL A 27 17.00 -23.53 -1.51
C VAL A 27 16.05 -23.12 -0.40
N ARG A 28 15.94 -23.96 0.63
CA ARG A 28 15.10 -23.70 1.80
C ARG A 28 15.85 -22.85 2.82
N GLY A 29 15.11 -22.00 3.52
CA GLY A 29 15.64 -21.17 4.59
C GLY A 29 14.58 -20.48 5.43
N THR A 30 15.04 -19.66 6.36
CA THR A 30 14.19 -18.82 7.20
C THR A 30 14.33 -17.36 6.78
N ALA A 31 13.22 -16.70 6.49
CA ALA A 31 13.17 -15.28 6.20
C ALA A 31 12.71 -14.48 7.42
N ARG A 32 13.29 -13.30 7.62
CA ARG A 32 12.85 -12.29 8.58
C ARG A 32 12.80 -10.93 7.91
N LEU A 33 11.63 -10.30 8.00
CA LEU A 33 11.41 -8.96 7.49
C LEU A 33 11.57 -7.94 8.62
N LEU A 34 12.46 -6.97 8.41
CA LEU A 34 12.76 -5.91 9.37
C LEU A 34 12.41 -4.54 8.75
N ALA A 35 11.85 -3.67 9.59
CA ALA A 35 11.61 -2.27 9.25
C ALA A 35 12.76 -1.41 9.78
N PRO A 36 13.68 -0.92 8.93
CA PRO A 36 14.73 0.00 9.40
C PRO A 36 14.09 1.30 9.88
N GLU A 37 14.46 1.76 11.09
CA GLU A 37 13.86 2.94 11.73
C GLU A 37 13.92 4.21 10.87
N ALA A 38 14.95 4.33 10.02
CA ALA A 38 15.13 5.47 9.10
C ALA A 38 14.06 5.55 7.99
N SER A 39 13.36 4.45 7.70
CA SER A 39 12.34 4.37 6.64
C SER A 39 10.91 4.44 7.17
N VAL A 40 10.74 4.66 8.47
CA VAL A 40 9.43 4.69 9.12
C VAL A 40 8.81 6.08 8.97
N VAL A 41 7.71 6.15 8.22
CA VAL A 41 6.90 7.35 8.02
C VAL A 41 5.80 7.41 9.07
N VAL A 42 5.69 8.53 9.77
CA VAL A 42 4.67 8.72 10.79
C VAL A 42 3.45 9.43 10.21
N LEU A 43 2.33 8.72 10.11
CA LEU A 43 1.04 9.27 9.69
C LEU A 43 0.40 10.00 10.87
N LYS A 44 -0.03 11.25 10.63
CA LYS A 44 -0.62 12.12 11.65
C LYS A 44 -2.13 12.22 11.47
N ALA A 45 -2.86 12.40 12.56
CA ALA A 45 -4.29 12.62 12.50
C ALA A 45 -4.59 13.96 11.82
N ALA A 46 -5.41 13.93 10.76
CA ALA A 46 -5.87 15.14 10.09
C ALA A 46 -6.97 15.86 10.90
N VAL A 47 -7.80 15.09 11.61
CA VAL A 47 -8.96 15.56 12.37
C VAL A 47 -8.93 14.96 13.78
N THR A 48 -9.50 15.67 14.75
CA THR A 48 -9.69 15.15 16.10
C THR A 48 -11.00 14.35 16.16
N LEU A 49 -10.91 13.03 16.29
CA LEU A 49 -12.06 12.12 16.35
C LEU A 49 -11.72 10.90 17.22
N PRO A 50 -12.72 10.25 17.84
CA PRO A 50 -12.48 9.00 18.55
C PRO A 50 -12.26 7.83 17.58
N VAL A 51 -11.31 6.96 17.93
CA VAL A 51 -10.99 5.74 17.22
C VAL A 51 -12.06 4.70 17.54
N VAL A 52 -12.69 4.13 16.50
CA VAL A 52 -13.68 3.05 16.63
C VAL A 52 -12.95 1.71 16.70
N ALA A 53 -12.12 1.43 15.70
CA ALA A 53 -11.41 0.17 15.57
C ALA A 53 -10.07 0.35 14.85
N LEU A 54 -9.20 -0.64 15.05
CA LEU A 54 -7.92 -0.79 14.37
C LEU A 54 -8.02 -2.08 13.55
N PRO A 55 -8.53 -2.02 12.31
CA PRO A 55 -8.80 -3.22 11.51
C PRO A 55 -7.52 -3.96 11.11
N VAL A 56 -6.37 -3.28 11.12
CA VAL A 56 -5.07 -3.83 10.75
C VAL A 56 -4.18 -3.95 11.98
N ALA A 57 -3.64 -5.14 12.22
CA ALA A 57 -2.67 -5.34 13.28
C ALA A 57 -1.28 -4.81 12.88
N ALA A 58 -0.51 -4.37 13.87
CA ALA A 58 0.86 -3.95 13.65
C ALA A 58 1.69 -5.12 13.10
N GLY A 59 2.44 -4.85 12.03
CA GLY A 59 3.31 -5.81 11.34
C GLY A 59 2.65 -6.59 10.21
N GLU A 60 1.36 -6.41 9.94
CA GLU A 60 0.67 -7.09 8.83
C GLU A 60 0.84 -6.37 7.49
N PRO A 61 0.95 -7.12 6.37
CA PRO A 61 1.04 -6.53 5.04
C PRO A 61 -0.28 -5.85 4.67
N VAL A 62 -0.20 -4.61 4.23
CA VAL A 62 -1.36 -3.81 3.77
C VAL A 62 -1.11 -3.26 2.39
N ALA A 63 -2.14 -3.36 1.57
CA ALA A 63 -2.16 -2.75 0.25
C ALA A 63 -2.46 -1.25 0.35
N LYS A 64 -2.00 -0.50 -0.64
CA LYS A 64 -2.31 0.91 -0.84
C LYS A 64 -3.81 1.16 -0.78
N GLY A 65 -4.21 2.21 -0.07
CA GLY A 65 -5.60 2.64 0.06
C GLY A 65 -6.41 1.92 1.15
N THR A 66 -5.82 0.88 1.78
CA THR A 66 -6.43 0.17 2.92
C THR A 66 -6.59 1.13 4.10
N VAL A 67 -7.73 1.06 4.78
CA VAL A 67 -8.01 1.87 5.98
C VAL A 67 -7.19 1.31 7.14
N LEU A 68 -6.33 2.16 7.73
CA LEU A 68 -5.46 1.75 8.83
C LEU A 68 -6.14 1.93 10.19
N VAL A 69 -6.99 2.95 10.32
CA VAL A 69 -7.71 3.29 11.54
C VAL A 69 -9.12 3.73 11.18
N GLU A 70 -10.11 3.16 11.84
CA GLU A 70 -11.50 3.60 11.72
C GLU A 70 -11.78 4.68 12.76
N LEU A 71 -12.18 5.87 12.30
CA LEU A 71 -12.58 6.97 13.16
C LEU A 71 -14.10 7.14 13.13
N LYS A 72 -14.67 7.66 14.23
CA LYS A 72 -16.11 7.89 14.31
C LYS A 72 -16.51 9.12 13.50
N LEU A 73 -17.10 8.91 12.31
CA LEU A 73 -17.44 9.99 11.37
C LEU A 73 -18.82 10.63 11.60
N GLU A 74 -19.67 10.08 12.48
CA GLU A 74 -21.07 10.50 12.68
C GLU A 74 -21.25 12.02 12.82
N LYS A 75 -20.32 12.69 13.51
CA LYS A 75 -20.36 14.14 13.71
C LYS A 75 -20.17 14.89 12.38
N ILE A 76 -19.18 14.50 11.59
CA ILE A 76 -18.86 15.12 10.30
C ILE A 76 -19.98 14.84 9.29
N GLU A 77 -20.54 13.63 9.28
CA GLU A 77 -21.68 13.28 8.42
C GLU A 77 -22.96 14.04 8.78
N ARG A 78 -23.19 14.30 10.07
CA ARG A 78 -24.30 15.14 10.52
C ARG A 78 -24.11 16.59 10.07
N GLU A 79 -22.90 17.14 10.19
CA GLU A 79 -22.56 18.48 9.68
C GLU A 79 -22.78 18.57 8.16
N LEU A 80 -22.32 17.57 7.39
CA LEU A 80 -22.55 17.51 5.94
C LEU A 80 -24.04 17.52 5.57
N ARG A 81 -24.85 16.69 6.25
CA ARG A 81 -26.30 16.63 6.00
C ARG A 81 -27.01 17.93 6.33
N GLN A 82 -26.57 18.63 7.38
CA GLN A 82 -27.11 19.93 7.74
C GLN A 82 -26.80 20.97 6.66
N LEU A 83 -25.55 21.07 6.22
CA LEU A 83 -25.15 21.99 5.14
C LEU A 83 -25.88 21.72 3.82
N GLN A 84 -26.10 20.45 3.47
CA GLN A 84 -26.89 20.07 2.30
C GLN A 84 -28.36 20.54 2.40
N LYS A 85 -28.93 20.50 3.60
CA LYS A 85 -30.29 20.99 3.85
C LYS A 85 -30.36 22.51 3.75
N ASP A 86 -29.36 23.20 4.30
CA ASP A 86 -29.28 24.66 4.29
C ASP A 86 -29.13 25.17 2.84
N LEU A 87 -28.24 24.55 2.05
CA LEU A 87 -28.07 24.87 0.63
C LEU A 87 -29.36 24.67 -0.17
N ARG A 88 -30.11 23.58 0.07
CA ARG A 88 -31.43 23.36 -0.56
C ARG A 88 -32.44 24.44 -0.19
N THR A 89 -32.40 24.93 1.04
CA THR A 89 -33.30 25.98 1.54
C THR A 89 -32.97 27.31 0.86
N ILE A 90 -31.68 27.69 0.81
CA ILE A 90 -31.19 28.87 0.10
C ILE A 90 -31.58 28.83 -1.38
N GLN A 91 -31.41 27.68 -2.04
CA GLN A 91 -31.80 27.51 -3.44
C GLN A 91 -33.32 27.59 -3.66
N ALA A 92 -34.11 27.07 -2.73
CA ALA A 92 -35.56 27.19 -2.79
C ALA A 92 -36.01 28.65 -2.59
N GLU A 93 -35.41 29.38 -1.66
CA GLU A 93 -35.67 30.81 -1.45
C GLU A 93 -35.29 31.65 -2.67
N LYS A 94 -34.13 31.38 -3.28
CA LYS A 94 -33.70 32.02 -4.53
C LYS A 94 -34.69 31.77 -5.68
N ARG A 95 -35.21 30.54 -5.80
CA ARG A 95 -36.26 30.21 -6.79
C ARG A 95 -37.58 30.92 -6.50
N ASN A 96 -38.02 30.93 -5.24
CA ASN A 96 -39.25 31.61 -4.82
C ASN A 96 -39.17 33.13 -5.02
N GLN A 97 -38.00 33.74 -4.80
CA GLN A 97 -37.79 35.15 -5.10
C GLN A 97 -37.80 35.44 -6.60
N ALA A 98 -37.16 34.58 -7.40
CA ALA A 98 -37.20 34.70 -8.86
C ALA A 98 -38.65 34.62 -9.38
N SER A 99 -39.45 33.66 -8.91
CA SER A 99 -40.86 33.55 -9.28
C SER A 99 -41.72 34.72 -8.80
N ASN A 100 -41.50 35.20 -7.56
CA ASN A 100 -42.23 36.36 -7.03
C ASN A 100 -41.92 37.65 -7.82
N LYS A 101 -40.66 37.83 -8.24
CA LYS A 101 -40.25 38.95 -9.08
C LYS A 101 -40.88 38.90 -10.47
N GLU A 102 -41.07 37.70 -11.02
CA GLU A 102 -41.75 37.50 -12.29
C GLU A 102 -43.25 37.81 -12.20
N VAL A 103 -43.93 37.35 -11.14
CA VAL A 103 -45.35 37.67 -10.88
C VAL A 103 -45.55 39.18 -10.66
N GLN A 104 -44.65 39.85 -9.93
CA GLN A 104 -44.70 41.30 -9.72
C GLN A 104 -44.44 42.12 -11.00
N ARG A 105 -43.71 41.57 -11.97
CA ARG A 105 -43.52 42.22 -13.29
C ARG A 105 -44.72 42.02 -14.22
N GLY A 106 -45.45 40.91 -14.07
CA GLY A 106 -46.64 40.59 -14.86
C GLY A 106 -47.94 41.21 -14.34
N GLY A 107 -48.05 41.45 -13.02
CA GLY A 107 -49.18 42.12 -12.39
C GLY A 107 -48.93 43.62 -12.25
N GLY A 108 -49.60 44.45 -13.06
CA GLY A 108 -49.39 45.90 -13.16
C GLY A 108 -49.76 46.74 -11.92
N SER A 109 -49.19 46.47 -10.75
CA SER A 109 -49.29 47.38 -9.60
C SER A 109 -47.93 48.00 -9.24
N THR A 110 -48.02 49.26 -8.84
CA THR A 110 -46.96 50.23 -8.52
C THR A 110 -45.66 49.63 -7.97
N LEU A 111 -44.57 49.91 -8.70
CA LEU A 111 -43.17 49.67 -8.33
C LEU A 111 -42.83 50.27 -6.97
N SER A 112 -42.96 49.49 -5.90
CA SER A 112 -42.17 49.72 -4.70
C SER A 112 -40.75 49.29 -5.00
N GLN A 113 -39.90 50.23 -5.42
CA GLN A 113 -38.46 50.06 -5.54
C GLN A 113 -37.83 50.00 -4.13
N GLY A 114 -38.16 48.96 -3.37
CA GLY A 114 -37.48 48.55 -2.13
C GLY A 114 -36.35 47.54 -2.41
N PRO A 115 -35.59 47.07 -1.39
CA PRO A 115 -34.17 46.67 -1.48
C PRO A 115 -33.90 45.30 -2.12
N SER A 116 -34.48 44.99 -3.29
CA SER A 116 -34.32 43.68 -3.95
C SER A 116 -32.88 43.36 -4.37
N ARG A 117 -32.05 44.37 -4.70
CA ARG A 117 -30.64 44.13 -5.07
C ARG A 117 -29.81 43.63 -3.89
N GLY A 118 -30.05 44.14 -2.68
CA GLY A 118 -29.34 43.69 -1.48
C GLY A 118 -29.66 42.24 -1.13
N VAL A 119 -30.94 41.87 -1.20
CA VAL A 119 -31.38 40.50 -0.90
C VAL A 119 -30.86 39.47 -1.91
N GLU A 120 -30.80 39.82 -3.20
CA GLU A 120 -30.23 38.95 -4.24
C GLU A 120 -28.72 38.75 -4.05
N THR A 121 -27.98 39.80 -3.68
CA THR A 121 -26.55 39.69 -3.37
C THR A 121 -26.31 38.90 -2.08
N ASP A 122 -27.16 39.10 -1.06
CA ASP A 122 -27.05 38.38 0.22
C ASP A 122 -27.30 36.89 0.04
N LEU A 123 -28.31 36.48 -0.75
CA LEU A 123 -28.55 35.08 -1.07
C LEU A 123 -27.43 34.45 -1.90
N ALA A 124 -26.83 35.22 -2.82
CA ALA A 124 -25.69 34.74 -3.60
C ALA A 124 -24.44 34.56 -2.73
N ILE A 125 -24.20 35.44 -1.76
CA ILE A 125 -23.13 35.32 -0.77
C ILE A 125 -23.38 34.09 0.12
N GLN A 126 -24.60 33.93 0.64
CA GLN A 126 -24.98 32.77 1.46
C GLN A 126 -24.85 31.45 0.71
N GLU A 127 -25.19 31.40 -0.58
CA GLU A 127 -24.98 30.22 -1.41
C GLU A 127 -23.49 29.90 -1.58
N ALA A 128 -22.66 30.91 -1.85
CA ALA A 128 -21.21 30.74 -2.00
C ALA A 128 -20.56 30.27 -0.69
N ASP A 129 -20.95 30.83 0.45
CA ASP A 129 -20.46 30.44 1.77
C ASP A 129 -20.89 29.01 2.12
N ALA A 130 -22.17 28.64 1.88
CA ALA A 130 -22.65 27.29 2.11
C ALA A 130 -21.95 26.25 1.22
N MET A 131 -21.66 26.60 -0.04
CA MET A 131 -20.88 25.74 -0.94
C MET A 131 -19.44 25.55 -0.45
N ARG A 132 -18.80 26.63 0.02
CA ARG A 132 -17.46 26.58 0.60
C ARG A 132 -17.42 25.68 1.83
N ASP A 133 -18.35 25.89 2.76
CA ASP A 133 -18.43 25.10 3.99
C ASP A 133 -18.66 23.61 3.68
N MET A 134 -19.51 23.32 2.69
CA MET A 134 -19.73 21.95 2.22
C MET A 134 -18.43 21.32 1.69
N LEU A 135 -17.65 22.03 0.88
CA LEU A 135 -16.37 21.54 0.37
C LEU A 135 -15.35 21.33 1.49
N GLU A 136 -15.31 22.21 2.50
CA GLU A 136 -14.46 22.03 3.67
C GLU A 136 -14.83 20.77 4.45
N VAL A 137 -16.13 20.51 4.69
CA VAL A 137 -16.60 19.31 5.40
C VAL A 137 -16.35 18.03 4.57
N GLN A 138 -16.56 18.06 3.26
CA GLN A 138 -16.22 16.95 2.38
C GLN A 138 -14.73 16.62 2.40
N THR A 139 -13.89 17.67 2.36
CA THR A 139 -12.44 17.51 2.47
C THR A 139 -12.08 16.88 3.82
N ARG A 140 -12.66 17.38 4.93
CA ARG A 140 -12.46 16.81 6.27
C ARG A 140 -12.87 15.34 6.35
N LEU A 141 -13.98 14.95 5.72
CA LEU A 141 -14.43 13.56 5.67
C LEU A 141 -13.45 12.68 4.87
N SER A 142 -12.99 13.16 3.72
CA SER A 142 -12.03 12.41 2.88
C SER A 142 -10.68 12.17 3.54
N ILE A 143 -10.22 13.11 4.38
CA ILE A 143 -8.94 13.00 5.11
C ILE A 143 -9.09 12.44 6.52
N ALA A 144 -10.33 12.23 7.00
CA ALA A 144 -10.58 11.72 8.34
C ALA A 144 -10.16 10.25 8.46
N GLU A 145 -10.34 9.44 7.42
CA GLU A 145 -9.90 8.04 7.39
C GLU A 145 -8.45 7.95 6.92
N PRO A 146 -7.48 7.65 7.81
CA PRO A 146 -6.11 7.44 7.41
C PRO A 146 -6.01 6.15 6.57
N ARG A 147 -5.65 6.30 5.31
CA ARG A 147 -5.41 5.21 4.37
C ARG A 147 -3.92 4.98 4.16
N ALA A 148 -3.54 3.74 3.88
CA ALA A 148 -2.16 3.39 3.51
C ALA A 148 -1.75 4.16 2.24
N PRO A 149 -0.67 4.96 2.28
CA PRO A 149 -0.24 5.76 1.13
C PRO A 149 0.31 4.89 -0.02
N GLU A 150 0.92 3.76 0.32
CA GLU A 150 1.53 2.79 -0.57
C GLU A 150 1.41 1.38 0.04
N ASP A 151 1.89 0.37 -0.67
CA ASP A 151 1.95 -0.99 -0.15
C ASP A 151 3.05 -1.09 0.91
N GLY A 152 2.74 -1.68 2.07
CA GLY A 152 3.69 -1.74 3.16
C GLY A 152 3.11 -2.28 4.46
N TYR A 153 3.59 -1.74 5.58
CA TYR A 153 3.33 -2.31 6.91
C TYR A 153 3.11 -1.21 7.95
N PRO A 154 2.09 -1.32 8.82
CA PRO A 154 1.96 -0.50 10.01
C PRO A 154 2.92 -1.05 11.08
N VAL A 155 3.91 -0.27 11.48
CA VAL A 155 4.91 -0.69 12.48
C VAL A 155 4.35 -0.58 13.89
N ARG A 156 3.67 0.54 14.19
CA ARG A 156 3.15 0.82 15.53
C ARG A 156 1.94 1.73 15.46
N ASN A 157 0.91 1.36 16.20
CA ASN A 157 -0.28 2.16 16.47
C ASN A 157 -0.07 2.96 17.76
N PHE A 158 -0.35 4.26 17.73
CA PHE A 158 -0.19 5.16 18.89
C PHE A 158 -1.47 5.30 19.73
N TYR A 159 -2.60 4.84 19.19
CA TYR A 159 -3.91 4.91 19.83
C TYR A 159 -4.51 3.51 19.95
N ALA A 160 -5.32 3.31 20.98
CA ALA A 160 -6.15 2.13 21.15
C ALA A 160 -7.57 2.41 20.63
N ALA A 161 -8.34 1.35 20.36
CA ALA A 161 -9.77 1.46 20.10
C ALA A 161 -10.47 2.19 21.28
N GLY A 162 -11.34 3.14 20.96
CA GLY A 162 -12.01 4.02 21.93
C GLY A 162 -11.22 5.26 22.34
N ALA A 163 -9.94 5.39 21.98
CA ALA A 163 -9.14 6.58 22.32
C ALA A 163 -9.46 7.76 21.41
N GLU A 164 -9.31 8.99 21.92
CA GLU A 164 -9.50 10.21 21.15
C GLU A 164 -8.23 10.58 20.38
N ALA A 165 -8.23 10.40 19.07
CA ALA A 165 -7.16 10.86 18.20
C ALA A 165 -7.18 12.39 18.13
N LYS A 166 -6.03 13.03 18.32
CA LYS A 166 -5.91 14.50 18.28
C LYS A 166 -5.27 14.94 16.98
N ARG A 167 -5.82 16.00 16.36
CA ARG A 167 -5.26 16.62 15.15
C ARG A 167 -3.75 16.91 15.30
N ARG A 168 -2.98 16.61 14.25
CA ARG A 168 -1.50 16.72 14.15
C ARG A 168 -0.70 15.78 15.05
N LYS A 169 -1.33 14.90 15.84
CA LYS A 169 -0.63 13.87 16.62
C LYS A 169 -0.40 12.60 15.80
N PRO A 170 0.67 11.84 16.06
CA PRO A 170 0.97 10.62 15.33
C PRO A 170 -0.09 9.55 15.60
N LEU A 171 -0.67 8.98 14.55
CA LEU A 171 -1.69 7.93 14.63
C LEU A 171 -1.06 6.55 14.47
N VAL A 172 -0.35 6.38 13.37
CA VAL A 172 0.24 5.11 12.93
C VAL A 172 1.61 5.43 12.34
N SER A 173 2.57 4.59 12.65
CA SER A 173 3.86 4.57 11.95
C SER A 173 3.79 3.50 10.87
N PHE A 174 4.26 3.83 9.67
CA PHE A 174 4.13 3.02 8.47
C PHE A 174 5.47 2.92 7.77
N VAL A 175 5.77 1.77 7.18
CA VAL A 175 6.97 1.56 6.34
C VAL A 175 6.55 0.99 5.00
N ALA A 176 7.11 1.53 3.92
CA ALA A 176 6.90 1.04 2.56
C ALA A 176 7.51 -0.36 2.39
N ALA A 177 6.85 -1.25 1.66
CA ALA A 177 7.38 -2.58 1.36
C ALA A 177 8.77 -2.51 0.69
N THR A 178 8.97 -1.54 -0.22
CA THR A 178 10.23 -1.33 -0.94
C THR A 178 11.38 -0.84 -0.05
N GLN A 179 11.07 -0.31 1.13
CA GLN A 179 12.04 0.19 2.11
C GLN A 179 12.29 -0.78 3.26
N THR A 180 11.64 -1.96 3.24
CA THR A 180 11.91 -3.02 4.22
C THR A 180 13.22 -3.74 3.91
N ALA A 181 13.88 -4.23 4.96
CA ALA A 181 15.07 -5.06 4.85
C ALA A 181 14.67 -6.51 5.12
N LEU A 182 14.81 -7.37 4.11
CA LEU A 182 14.52 -8.79 4.23
C LEU A 182 15.83 -9.55 4.41
N THR A 183 16.01 -10.18 5.57
CA THR A 183 17.14 -11.08 5.81
C THR A 183 16.67 -12.51 5.64
N VAL A 184 17.33 -13.29 4.78
CA VAL A 184 17.05 -14.71 4.57
C VAL A 184 18.27 -15.52 4.93
N THR A 185 18.10 -16.47 5.84
CA THR A 185 19.14 -17.45 6.19
C THR A 185 18.80 -18.77 5.51
N LEU A 186 19.60 -19.15 4.53
CA LEU A 186 19.51 -20.41 3.79
C LEU A 186 20.33 -21.49 4.52
N GLU A 187 19.80 -22.71 4.55
CA GLU A 187 20.47 -23.86 5.20
C GLU A 187 21.57 -24.46 4.32
N GLU A 188 21.37 -24.44 3.00
CA GLU A 188 22.30 -24.95 1.99
C GLU A 188 22.54 -23.90 0.89
N GLY A 189 23.58 -24.09 0.07
CA GLY A 189 23.89 -23.21 -1.07
C GLY A 189 25.17 -22.40 -0.87
N ALA A 190 25.68 -21.82 -1.97
CA ALA A 190 26.87 -20.97 -1.95
C ALA A 190 26.49 -19.51 -2.16
N ALA A 191 27.18 -18.58 -1.47
CA ALA A 191 26.97 -17.14 -1.68
C ALA A 191 27.19 -16.72 -3.15
N ALA A 192 28.00 -17.48 -3.89
CA ALA A 192 28.25 -17.29 -5.33
C ALA A 192 27.00 -17.53 -6.20
N ASP A 193 26.04 -18.33 -5.74
CA ASP A 193 24.78 -18.61 -6.46
C ASP A 193 23.83 -17.40 -6.43
N PHE A 194 24.07 -16.47 -5.50
CA PHE A 194 23.24 -15.29 -5.26
C PHE A 194 24.10 -14.02 -5.32
N PRO A 195 24.55 -13.57 -6.51
CA PRO A 195 25.32 -12.35 -6.62
C PRO A 195 24.46 -11.11 -6.30
N PRO A 196 25.05 -10.04 -5.76
CA PRO A 196 24.34 -8.78 -5.54
C PRO A 196 23.80 -8.23 -6.87
N GLY A 197 22.57 -7.72 -6.85
CA GLY A 197 21.81 -7.27 -8.01
C GLY A 197 21.01 -8.36 -8.72
N ALA A 198 21.17 -9.64 -8.35
CA ALA A 198 20.33 -10.71 -8.90
C ALA A 198 18.88 -10.60 -8.41
N GLU A 199 17.93 -10.87 -9.30
CA GLU A 199 16.54 -11.06 -8.92
C GLU A 199 16.32 -12.49 -8.42
N VAL A 200 15.56 -12.61 -7.33
CA VAL A 200 15.19 -13.88 -6.72
C VAL A 200 13.67 -13.90 -6.50
N THR A 201 13.09 -15.09 -6.64
CA THR A 201 11.70 -15.32 -6.23
C THR A 201 11.72 -15.98 -4.87
N VAL A 202 11.01 -15.39 -3.91
CA VAL A 202 10.84 -15.93 -2.57
C VAL A 202 9.42 -16.48 -2.47
N THR A 203 9.31 -17.77 -2.18
CA THR A 203 8.04 -18.50 -2.05
C THR A 203 7.87 -18.95 -0.60
N SER A 204 6.66 -18.96 -0.08
CA SER A 204 6.37 -19.51 1.26
C SER A 204 6.63 -21.01 1.30
N GLY A 205 7.26 -21.50 2.38
CA GLY A 205 7.41 -22.94 2.62
C GLY A 205 6.08 -23.64 2.91
N ALA A 206 5.08 -22.90 3.40
CA ALA A 206 3.76 -23.43 3.76
C ALA A 206 2.74 -23.38 2.61
N ASP A 207 2.87 -22.42 1.70
CA ASP A 207 1.93 -22.21 0.60
C ASP A 207 2.64 -21.71 -0.67
N ALA A 208 2.75 -22.58 -1.68
CA ALA A 208 3.40 -22.27 -2.94
C ALA A 208 2.70 -21.15 -3.75
N ALA A 209 1.43 -20.83 -3.45
CA ALA A 209 0.73 -19.71 -4.08
C ALA A 209 1.26 -18.35 -3.61
N LEU A 210 1.81 -18.29 -2.39
CA LEU A 210 2.38 -17.08 -1.81
C LEU A 210 3.83 -16.92 -2.26
N ARG A 211 4.06 -15.99 -3.18
CA ARG A 211 5.39 -15.66 -3.70
C ARG A 211 5.52 -14.18 -3.97
N PHE A 212 6.73 -13.66 -3.86
CA PHE A 212 7.07 -12.30 -4.25
C PHE A 212 8.49 -12.24 -4.83
N ARG A 213 8.75 -11.18 -5.60
CA ARG A 213 10.07 -10.93 -6.17
C ARG A 213 10.90 -10.01 -5.27
N ALA A 214 12.19 -10.28 -5.20
CA ALA A 214 13.15 -9.46 -4.47
C ALA A 214 14.48 -9.38 -5.22
N THR A 215 15.28 -8.36 -4.92
CA THR A 215 16.64 -8.22 -5.44
C THR A 215 17.65 -8.46 -4.32
N VAL A 216 18.72 -9.22 -4.61
CA VAL A 216 19.82 -9.45 -3.67
C VAL A 216 20.61 -8.16 -3.50
N VAL A 217 20.69 -7.65 -2.28
CA VAL A 217 21.53 -6.50 -1.92
C VAL A 217 22.92 -6.96 -1.56
N SER A 218 23.02 -8.03 -0.75
CA SER A 218 24.28 -8.66 -0.39
C SER A 218 24.06 -10.13 -0.07
N SER A 219 25.09 -10.93 -0.33
CA SER A 219 25.17 -12.33 0.07
C SER A 219 26.45 -12.57 0.86
N ALA A 220 26.33 -13.30 1.96
CA ALA A 220 27.46 -13.65 2.82
C ALA A 220 27.33 -15.11 3.26
N ALA A 221 28.46 -15.78 3.50
CA ALA A 221 28.43 -17.09 4.14
C ALA A 221 27.97 -16.92 5.60
N SER A 222 26.95 -17.69 5.99
CA SER A 222 26.44 -17.68 7.36
C SER A 222 27.35 -18.52 8.24
N ALA A 223 28.09 -17.87 9.13
CA ALA A 223 28.94 -18.56 10.11
C ALA A 223 28.13 -19.38 11.14
N ALA A 224 26.84 -19.06 11.33
CA ALA A 224 25.98 -19.67 12.34
C ALA A 224 25.22 -20.91 11.85
N SER A 225 24.80 -20.92 10.57
CA SER A 225 24.02 -22.03 9.99
C SER A 225 24.82 -22.90 9.02
N GLY A 226 26.06 -22.54 8.70
CA GLY A 226 26.86 -23.25 7.68
C GLY A 226 26.38 -23.03 6.25
N GLY A 227 25.30 -22.26 6.05
CA GLY A 227 24.72 -21.90 4.76
C GLY A 227 25.00 -20.46 4.34
N VAL A 228 24.00 -19.76 3.80
CA VAL A 228 24.14 -18.40 3.24
C VAL A 228 23.18 -17.45 3.91
N GLU A 229 23.65 -16.25 4.25
CA GLU A 229 22.81 -15.13 4.65
C GLU A 229 22.65 -14.16 3.48
N LEU A 230 21.40 -13.90 3.10
CA LEU A 230 21.03 -12.98 2.03
C LEU A 230 20.32 -11.77 2.63
N ALA A 231 20.79 -10.57 2.28
CA ALA A 231 20.01 -9.36 2.44
C ALA A 231 19.29 -9.09 1.11
N LEU A 232 17.96 -9.07 1.15
CA LEU A 232 17.09 -8.90 0.00
C LEU A 232 16.30 -7.59 0.14
N ARG A 233 16.01 -6.96 -1.00
CA ARG A 233 15.07 -5.84 -1.10
C ARG A 233 13.82 -6.31 -1.85
N PRO A 234 12.63 -6.34 -1.21
CA PRO A 234 11.39 -6.68 -1.91
C PRO A 234 11.07 -5.68 -3.02
N LEU A 235 10.63 -6.20 -4.17
CA LEU A 235 10.10 -5.41 -5.29
C LEU A 235 8.58 -5.27 -5.23
N GLU A 236 7.92 -6.18 -4.50
CA GLU A 236 6.47 -6.30 -4.35
C GLU A 236 6.14 -6.45 -2.86
N LEU A 237 4.86 -6.28 -2.48
CA LEU A 237 4.40 -6.49 -1.11
C LEU A 237 4.65 -7.94 -0.66
N PRO A 238 5.51 -8.18 0.34
CA PRO A 238 5.74 -9.53 0.84
C PRO A 238 4.50 -10.07 1.57
N PHE A 239 4.30 -11.39 1.52
CA PHE A 239 3.33 -12.08 2.39
C PHE A 239 3.83 -12.20 3.84
N LEU A 240 5.10 -11.87 4.09
CA LEU A 240 5.74 -11.95 5.40
C LEU A 240 5.23 -10.85 6.32
N ALA A 241 5.00 -11.18 7.59
CA ALA A 241 4.76 -10.18 8.63
C ALA A 241 6.09 -9.64 9.17
N LEU A 242 6.10 -8.37 9.59
CA LEU A 242 7.28 -7.76 10.23
C LEU A 242 7.65 -8.50 11.52
N ASP A 243 8.95 -8.66 11.75
CA ASP A 243 9.58 -9.27 12.93
C ASP A 243 9.16 -10.73 13.21
N ARG A 244 8.47 -11.39 12.27
CA ARG A 244 8.11 -12.80 12.38
C ARG A 244 8.95 -13.64 11.42
N PRO A 245 9.72 -14.62 11.92
CA PRO A 245 10.39 -15.57 11.04
C PRO A 245 9.36 -16.42 10.30
N ALA A 246 9.61 -16.68 9.02
CA ALA A 246 8.84 -17.62 8.22
C ALA A 246 9.76 -18.51 7.40
N GLU A 247 9.33 -19.75 7.18
CA GLU A 247 10.01 -20.67 6.28
C GLU A 247 9.76 -20.25 4.83
N VAL A 248 10.83 -20.16 4.05
CA VAL A 248 10.78 -19.74 2.65
C VAL A 248 11.63 -20.65 1.77
N VAL A 249 11.26 -20.69 0.50
CA VAL A 249 12.04 -21.27 -0.58
C VAL A 249 12.49 -20.13 -1.46
N VAL A 250 13.81 -20.01 -1.68
CA VAL A 250 14.38 -19.01 -2.58
C VAL A 250 14.79 -19.69 -3.87
N THR A 251 14.32 -19.13 -4.99
CA THR A 251 14.67 -19.58 -6.32
C THR A 251 15.35 -18.42 -7.06
N PRO A 252 16.61 -18.56 -7.52
CA PRO A 252 17.26 -17.53 -8.32
C PRO A 252 16.54 -17.37 -9.66
N ALA A 253 16.29 -16.12 -10.08
CA ALA A 253 15.77 -15.88 -11.41
C ALA A 253 16.84 -16.33 -12.43
N ARG A 254 16.43 -17.14 -13.40
CA ARG A 254 17.32 -17.63 -14.47
C ARG A 254 18.03 -16.44 -15.10
N ARG A 255 19.37 -16.42 -15.01
CA ARG A 255 20.19 -15.55 -15.86
C ARG A 255 19.78 -15.82 -17.30
N ALA A 256 19.22 -14.83 -17.99
CA ALA A 256 19.30 -14.82 -19.44
C ALA A 256 20.80 -14.78 -19.77
N ALA A 257 21.30 -15.84 -20.39
CA ALA A 257 22.68 -15.87 -20.86
C ALA A 257 22.87 -14.72 -21.87
N PRO A 258 24.04 -14.06 -21.89
CA PRO A 258 24.37 -13.04 -22.88
C PRO A 258 24.39 -13.62 -24.30
#